data_AF-A0AAD8B3S9-F1
#
_entry.id   AF-A0AAD8B3S9-F1
#
_cell.length_a   1.000
_cell.length_b   1.000
_cell.length_c   1.000
_cell.angle_alpha   90.00
_cell.angle_beta   90.00
_cell.angle_gamma   90.00
#
_symmetry.space_group_name_H-M   'P 1'
#
loop_
_entity.id
_entity.type
_entity.pdbx_description
1 polymer ?
#
loop_
_entity_poly.entity_id
_entity_poly.type
_entity_poly.pdbx_seq_one_letter_code
_entity_poly.pdbx_strand_id
1 'polypeptide(L)'
;MCLYINARYKVFKDVGVYEMCLYINVGYKVFKDVRVYEMCLNNKARYKVFKDVGVYEMCLYINAGYKVFKDVGVYEMCLYINTGYTVFKDVRVYEMCLYINAGYKDFKDVGVYEMCLYINTGFKVFKDVGVYEMCLNN
;
A
#
# COMPACT_ATOMS: atom_id res chain seq x y z
N MET A 1 -17.86 11.22 -1.05
CA MET A 1 -17.66 11.72 -2.44
C MET A 1 -16.25 11.38 -2.90
N CYS A 2 -16.06 10.90 -4.13
CA CYS A 2 -14.74 10.47 -4.61
C CYS A 2 -14.14 11.46 -5.62
N LEU A 3 -12.83 11.69 -5.55
CA LEU A 3 -12.11 12.53 -6.49
C LEU A 3 -11.49 11.69 -7.62
N TYR A 4 -11.71 12.12 -8.86
CA TYR A 4 -11.14 11.50 -10.05
C TYR A 4 -9.99 12.36 -10.57
N ILE A 5 -8.81 11.77 -10.74
CA ILE A 5 -7.63 12.49 -11.23
C ILE A 5 -7.03 11.74 -12.42
N ASN A 6 -6.89 12.47 -13.52
CA ASN A 6 -6.07 12.08 -14.65
C ASN A 6 -5.01 13.15 -14.89
N ALA A 7 -3.74 12.77 -14.78
CA ALA A 7 -2.60 13.68 -14.89
C ALA A 7 -1.33 12.90 -15.24
N ARG A 8 -0.26 13.58 -15.66
CA ARG A 8 1.04 12.90 -15.80
C ARG A 8 1.68 12.60 -14.45
N TYR A 9 1.59 13.56 -13.53
CA TYR A 9 2.19 13.53 -12.20
C TYR A 9 1.19 14.05 -11.18
N LYS A 10 1.10 13.39 -10.01
CA LYS A 10 0.30 13.91 -8.88
C LYS A 10 0.98 13.64 -7.55
N VAL A 11 1.09 14.69 -6.74
CA VAL A 11 1.59 14.62 -5.37
C VAL A 11 0.47 15.06 -4.42
N PHE A 12 0.29 14.28 -3.35
CA PHE A 12 -0.50 14.62 -2.17
C PHE A 12 0.49 14.77 -1.03
N LYS A 13 0.55 15.97 -0.45
CA LYS A 13 1.49 16.32 0.61
C LYS A 13 0.73 16.96 1.76
N ASP A 14 1.12 16.65 2.99
CA ASP A 14 0.59 17.27 4.21
C ASP A 14 -0.94 17.17 4.30
N VAL A 15 -1.48 15.98 4.00
CA VAL A 15 -2.94 15.78 3.93
C VAL A 15 -3.46 15.22 5.24
N GLY A 16 -4.34 15.97 5.89
CA GLY A 16 -5.10 15.54 7.07
C GLY A 16 -6.60 15.65 6.81
N VAL A 17 -7.28 14.53 6.60
CA VAL A 17 -8.75 14.51 6.37
C VAL A 17 -9.37 13.31 7.06
N TYR A 18 -10.68 13.37 7.32
CA TYR A 18 -11.40 12.23 7.89
C TYR A 18 -11.49 11.09 6.86
N GLU A 19 -12.14 11.36 5.73
CA GLU A 19 -12.28 10.40 4.63
C GLU A 19 -11.53 10.85 3.38
N MET A 20 -10.93 9.90 2.68
CA MET A 20 -10.29 10.12 1.39
C MET A 20 -10.63 9.00 0.40
N CYS A 21 -11.48 9.32 -0.57
CA CYS A 21 -11.77 8.42 -1.70
C CYS A 21 -11.18 8.97 -3.02
N LEU A 22 -10.31 8.18 -3.66
CA LEU A 22 -9.58 8.61 -4.85
C LEU A 22 -9.62 7.55 -5.98
N TYR A 23 -9.88 7.98 -7.20
CA TYR A 23 -9.67 7.22 -8.44
C TYR A 23 -8.63 7.92 -9.30
N ILE A 24 -7.48 7.29 -9.50
CA ILE A 24 -6.31 8.00 -10.05
C ILE A 24 -5.66 7.21 -11.17
N ASN A 25 -5.55 7.84 -12.34
CA ASN A 25 -4.80 7.34 -13.49
C ASN A 25 -3.68 8.33 -13.82
N VAL A 26 -2.44 7.99 -13.46
CA VAL A 26 -1.30 8.91 -13.64
C VAL A 26 -0.01 8.18 -14.00
N GLY A 27 0.97 8.86 -14.58
CA GLY A 27 2.29 8.26 -14.80
C GLY A 27 3.02 8.00 -13.47
N TYR A 28 3.06 9.01 -12.60
CA TYR A 28 3.79 8.98 -11.33
C TYR A 28 2.95 9.59 -10.20
N LYS A 29 3.00 8.95 -9.03
CA LYS A 29 2.20 9.35 -7.88
C LYS A 29 2.94 9.26 -6.56
N VAL A 30 2.78 10.29 -5.72
CA VAL A 30 3.32 10.30 -4.35
C VAL A 30 2.24 10.72 -3.37
N PHE A 31 2.12 9.96 -2.29
CA PHE A 31 1.53 10.39 -1.03
C PHE A 31 2.64 10.59 -0.03
N LYS A 32 2.73 11.77 0.55
CA LYS A 32 3.74 12.14 1.54
C LYS A 32 3.07 12.83 2.71
N ASP A 33 3.41 12.46 3.94
CA ASP A 33 2.91 13.12 5.15
C ASP A 33 1.37 13.11 5.18
N VAL A 34 0.77 11.91 5.10
CA VAL A 34 -0.69 11.74 5.00
C VAL A 34 -1.24 11.10 6.27
N ARG A 35 -2.25 11.73 6.87
CA ARG A 35 -3.00 11.19 8.01
C ARG A 35 -4.49 11.20 7.74
N VAL A 36 -5.11 10.02 7.72
CA VAL A 36 -6.51 9.86 7.34
C VAL A 36 -7.20 8.85 8.25
N TYR A 37 -8.48 9.02 8.54
CA TYR A 37 -9.24 7.97 9.22
C TYR A 37 -9.52 6.83 8.22
N GLU A 38 -10.24 7.11 7.15
CA GLU A 38 -10.55 6.15 6.09
C GLU A 38 -9.94 6.55 4.73
N MET A 39 -9.13 5.67 4.15
CA MET A 39 -8.53 5.86 2.83
C MET A 39 -8.95 4.75 1.86
N CYS A 40 -9.73 5.11 0.85
CA CYS A 40 -10.04 4.27 -0.29
C CYS A 40 -9.35 4.79 -1.55
N LEU A 41 -8.54 3.95 -2.19
CA LEU A 41 -7.81 4.36 -3.38
C LEU A 41 -7.77 3.26 -4.44
N ASN A 42 -8.36 3.57 -5.60
CA ASN A 42 -8.17 2.81 -6.83
C ASN A 42 -7.19 3.55 -7.75
N ASN A 43 -6.11 2.89 -8.14
CA ASN A 43 -5.02 3.56 -8.84
C ASN A 43 -4.40 2.71 -9.94
N LYS A 44 -4.26 3.33 -11.11
CA LYS A 44 -3.39 2.89 -12.20
C LYS A 44 -2.25 3.88 -12.33
N ALA A 45 -1.01 3.44 -12.12
CA ALA A 45 0.16 4.30 -12.32
C ALA A 45 1.42 3.54 -12.73
N ARG A 46 2.39 4.15 -13.41
CA ARG A 46 3.67 3.46 -13.63
C ARG A 46 4.46 3.34 -12.34
N TYR A 47 4.48 4.41 -11.55
CA TYR A 47 5.22 4.51 -10.30
C TYR A 47 4.35 5.08 -9.19
N LYS A 48 4.42 4.47 -8.00
CA LYS A 48 3.66 4.90 -6.84
C LYS A 48 4.49 4.83 -5.56
N VAL A 49 4.45 5.89 -4.77
CA VAL A 49 5.11 5.98 -3.47
C VAL A 49 4.12 6.43 -2.41
N PHE A 50 4.10 5.71 -1.29
CA PHE A 50 3.53 6.16 -0.03
C PHE A 50 4.68 6.34 0.96
N LYS A 51 4.80 7.54 1.51
CA LYS A 51 5.86 7.90 2.45
C LYS A 51 5.24 8.62 3.64
N ASP A 52 5.60 8.24 4.85
CA ASP A 52 5.15 8.92 6.07
C ASP A 52 3.60 8.94 6.15
N VAL A 53 2.98 7.75 6.08
CA VAL A 53 1.51 7.60 5.98
C VAL A 53 0.95 6.91 7.22
N GLY A 54 -0.01 7.55 7.87
CA GLY A 54 -0.78 7.00 9.00
C GLY A 54 -2.26 6.92 8.65
N VAL A 55 -2.87 5.73 8.68
CA VAL A 55 -4.29 5.58 8.38
C VAL A 55 -4.96 4.62 9.36
N TYR A 56 -6.21 4.88 9.74
CA TYR A 56 -6.95 3.89 10.53
C TYR A 56 -7.38 2.73 9.64
N GLU A 57 -8.21 2.98 8.64
CA GLU A 57 -8.65 2.00 7.64
C GLU A 57 -8.12 2.34 6.23
N MET A 58 -7.34 1.45 5.64
CA MET A 58 -6.75 1.65 4.32
C MET A 58 -7.13 0.53 3.34
N CYS A 59 -7.88 0.88 2.30
CA CYS A 59 -8.25 0.01 1.20
C CYS A 59 -7.61 0.47 -0.12
N LEU A 60 -6.64 -0.30 -0.64
CA LEU A 60 -5.93 0.05 -1.87
C LEU A 60 -6.08 -1.00 -2.97
N TYR A 61 -6.62 -0.59 -4.13
CA TYR A 61 -6.54 -1.33 -5.38
C TYR A 61 -5.51 -0.69 -6.31
N ILE A 62 -4.45 -1.43 -6.64
CA ILE A 62 -3.29 -0.87 -7.31
C ILE A 62 -2.84 -1.74 -8.47
N ASN A 63 -2.80 -1.12 -9.64
CA ASN A 63 -2.10 -1.65 -10.80
C ASN A 63 -0.95 -0.70 -11.15
N ALA A 64 0.30 -1.15 -10.95
CA ALA A 64 1.46 -0.32 -11.23
C ALA A 64 2.71 -1.05 -11.69
N GLY A 65 3.62 -0.38 -12.40
CA GLY A 65 4.93 -0.96 -12.69
C GLY A 65 5.74 -1.17 -11.40
N TYR A 66 5.78 -0.13 -10.57
CA TYR A 66 6.58 -0.07 -9.34
C TYR A 66 5.82 0.59 -8.20
N LYS A 67 5.91 0.01 -7.01
CA LYS A 67 5.22 0.48 -5.81
C LYS A 67 6.12 0.44 -4.58
N VAL A 68 6.08 1.51 -3.78
CA VAL A 68 6.80 1.62 -2.50
C VAL A 68 5.86 2.07 -1.39
N PHE A 69 5.94 1.37 -0.27
CA PHE A 69 5.50 1.85 1.03
C PHE A 69 6.72 2.07 1.91
N LYS A 70 6.84 3.27 2.46
CA LYS A 70 7.92 3.65 3.35
C LYS A 70 7.35 4.39 4.55
N ASP A 71 7.73 3.99 5.76
CA ASP A 71 7.32 4.67 6.99
C ASP A 71 5.77 4.72 7.09
N VAL A 72 5.12 3.54 7.04
CA VAL A 72 3.65 3.41 6.96
C VAL A 72 3.11 2.72 8.20
N GLY A 73 2.15 3.36 8.88
CA GLY A 73 1.41 2.81 10.01
C GLY A 73 -0.07 2.72 9.68
N VAL A 74 -0.67 1.52 9.80
CA VAL A 74 -2.11 1.34 9.56
C VAL A 74 -2.74 0.45 10.63
N TYR A 75 -3.97 0.72 11.03
CA TYR A 75 -4.72 -0.20 11.88
C TYR A 75 -5.23 -1.38 11.04
N GLU A 76 -6.15 -1.12 10.12
CA GLU A 76 -6.67 -2.13 9.18
C GLU A 76 -6.24 -1.83 7.74
N MET A 77 -5.55 -2.78 7.11
CA MET A 77 -5.02 -2.63 5.76
C MET A 77 -5.50 -3.74 4.83
N CYS A 78 -6.28 -3.36 3.81
CA CYS A 78 -6.67 -4.22 2.70
C CYS A 78 -5.95 -3.80 1.41
N LEU A 79 -5.12 -4.68 0.87
CA LEU A 79 -4.34 -4.41 -0.33
C LEU A 79 -4.61 -5.43 -1.43
N TYR A 80 -5.01 -4.92 -2.60
CA TYR A 80 -4.97 -5.65 -3.86
C TYR A 80 -3.92 -5.02 -4.76
N ILE A 81 -2.84 -5.76 -5.03
CA ILE A 81 -1.69 -5.28 -5.79
C ILE A 81 -1.46 -6.18 -7.01
N ASN A 82 -1.42 -5.55 -8.19
CA ASN A 82 -0.86 -6.14 -9.39
C ASN A 82 0.30 -5.26 -9.88
N THR A 83 1.54 -5.73 -9.71
CA THR A 83 2.71 -4.92 -10.03
C THR A 83 3.90 -5.69 -10.57
N GLY A 84 4.80 -5.04 -11.31
CA GLY A 84 6.11 -5.63 -11.58
C GLY A 84 6.96 -5.78 -10.30
N TYR A 85 6.94 -4.75 -9.45
CA TYR A 85 7.80 -4.66 -8.28
C TYR A 85 7.10 -3.94 -7.12
N THR A 86 7.20 -4.51 -5.91
CA THR A 86 6.67 -3.90 -4.68
C THR A 86 7.69 -3.91 -3.55
N VAL A 87 7.82 -2.79 -2.84
CA VAL A 87 8.65 -2.64 -1.63
C VAL A 87 7.79 -2.23 -0.44
N PHE A 88 8.03 -2.89 0.69
CA PHE A 88 7.58 -2.46 2.00
C PHE A 88 8.79 -2.20 2.88
N LYS A 89 8.91 -0.98 3.40
CA LYS A 89 10.01 -0.58 4.27
C LYS A 89 9.45 0.17 5.48
N ASP A 90 9.82 -0.24 6.69
CA ASP A 90 9.38 0.41 7.93
C ASP A 90 7.84 0.47 8.01
N VAL A 91 7.19 -0.69 7.88
CA VAL A 91 5.73 -0.80 7.81
C VAL A 91 5.20 -1.51 9.04
N ARG A 92 4.20 -0.91 9.71
CA ARG A 92 3.50 -1.50 10.85
C ARG A 92 2.01 -1.55 10.58
N VAL A 93 1.42 -2.73 10.73
CA VAL A 93 -0.02 -2.94 10.54
C VAL A 93 -0.57 -3.78 11.67
N TYR A 94 -1.77 -3.44 12.16
CA TYR A 94 -2.45 -4.31 13.11
C TYR A 94 -3.08 -5.50 12.37
N GLU A 95 -4.05 -5.26 11.49
CA GLU A 95 -4.68 -6.28 10.64
C GLU A 95 -4.35 -6.04 9.17
N MET A 96 -3.79 -7.04 8.50
CA MET A 96 -3.43 -6.97 7.09
C MET A 96 -4.09 -8.07 6.27
N CYS A 97 -4.91 -7.69 5.30
CA CYS A 97 -5.38 -8.54 4.22
C CYS A 97 -4.63 -8.20 2.93
N LEU A 98 -3.86 -9.15 2.41
CA LEU A 98 -2.91 -8.91 1.33
C LEU A 98 -3.13 -9.89 0.16
N TYR A 99 -3.64 -9.36 -0.95
CA TYR A 99 -3.62 -10.03 -2.25
C TYR A 99 -2.57 -9.37 -3.14
N ILE A 100 -1.53 -10.11 -3.52
CA ILE A 100 -0.53 -9.57 -4.44
C ILE A 100 -0.13 -10.57 -5.52
N ASN A 101 -0.28 -10.09 -6.75
CA ASN A 101 0.42 -10.62 -7.92
C ASN A 101 1.60 -9.70 -8.26
N ALA A 102 2.85 -10.16 -8.08
CA ALA A 102 4.01 -9.37 -8.48
C ALA A 102 5.23 -10.18 -8.92
N GLY A 103 6.01 -9.64 -9.85
CA GLY A 103 7.26 -10.28 -10.27
C GLY A 103 8.28 -10.36 -9.12
N TYR A 104 8.43 -9.27 -8.38
CA TYR A 104 9.38 -9.14 -7.28
C TYR A 104 8.79 -8.43 -6.05
N LYS A 105 9.18 -8.87 -4.86
CA LYS A 105 8.86 -8.22 -3.58
C LYS A 105 10.07 -8.10 -2.67
N ASP A 106 10.14 -6.98 -1.96
CA ASP A 106 11.08 -6.76 -0.86
C ASP A 106 10.35 -6.22 0.37
N PHE A 107 10.54 -6.90 1.50
CA PHE A 107 9.99 -6.54 2.80
C PHE A 107 11.15 -6.32 3.76
N LYS A 108 11.22 -5.12 4.32
CA LYS A 108 12.24 -4.73 5.28
C LYS A 108 11.61 -3.99 6.47
N ASP A 109 11.94 -4.42 7.69
CA ASP A 109 11.47 -3.78 8.92
C ASP A 109 9.92 -3.73 8.96
N VAL A 110 9.28 -4.89 8.78
CA VAL A 110 7.82 -5.01 8.68
C VAL A 110 7.25 -5.75 9.88
N GLY A 111 6.31 -5.13 10.60
CA GLY A 111 5.61 -5.73 11.72
C GLY A 111 4.11 -5.82 11.45
N VAL A 112 3.53 -7.00 11.56
CA VAL A 112 2.08 -7.21 11.43
C VAL A 112 1.57 -8.03 12.60
N TYR A 113 0.43 -7.65 13.18
CA TYR A 113 -0.19 -8.46 14.22
C TYR A 113 -0.93 -9.64 13.61
N GLU A 114 -1.97 -9.39 12.81
CA GLU A 114 -2.72 -10.41 12.08
C GLU A 114 -2.56 -10.24 10.57
N MET A 115 -2.21 -11.33 9.86
CA MET A 115 -1.96 -11.31 8.43
C MET A 115 -2.72 -12.41 7.69
N CYS A 116 -3.63 -12.02 6.81
CA CYS A 116 -4.25 -12.90 5.82
C CYS A 116 -3.63 -12.65 4.44
N LEU A 117 -3.14 -13.70 3.78
CA LEU A 117 -2.24 -13.52 2.65
C LEU A 117 -2.50 -14.49 1.50
N TYR A 118 -2.67 -13.91 0.31
CA TYR A 118 -2.66 -14.61 -0.97
C TYR A 118 -1.57 -13.97 -1.85
N ILE A 119 -0.55 -14.76 -2.19
CA ILE A 119 0.59 -14.26 -2.95
C ILE A 119 0.90 -15.18 -4.13
N ASN A 120 0.90 -14.57 -5.33
CA ASN A 120 1.53 -15.13 -6.52
C ASN A 120 2.75 -14.28 -6.90
N THR A 121 3.96 -14.84 -6.82
CA THR A 121 5.21 -14.13 -7.17
C THR A 121 6.28 -15.03 -7.72
N GLY A 122 7.14 -14.46 -8.57
CA GLY A 122 8.40 -15.08 -8.97
C GLY A 122 9.51 -14.98 -7.92
N PHE A 123 9.61 -13.86 -7.17
CA PHE A 123 10.73 -13.63 -6.23
C PHE A 123 10.34 -12.80 -5.00
N LYS A 124 10.93 -13.11 -3.84
CA LYS A 124 10.70 -12.42 -2.55
C LYS A 124 11.98 -12.26 -1.73
N VAL A 125 12.13 -11.13 -1.06
CA VAL A 125 13.14 -10.86 -0.02
C VAL A 125 12.44 -10.44 1.26
N PHE A 126 12.88 -10.98 2.40
CA PHE A 126 12.40 -10.61 3.73
C PHE A 126 13.59 -10.32 4.64
N LYS A 127 13.53 -9.17 5.32
CA LYS A 127 14.51 -8.75 6.33
C LYS A 127 13.76 -8.11 7.50
N ASP A 128 14.01 -8.60 8.71
CA ASP A 128 13.44 -8.04 9.94
C ASP A 128 11.90 -7.96 9.87
N VAL A 129 11.27 -9.08 9.50
CA VAL A 129 9.81 -9.21 9.36
C VAL A 129 9.23 -10.05 10.49
N GLY A 130 8.29 -9.47 11.24
CA GLY A 130 7.56 -10.13 12.32
C GLY A 130 6.07 -10.19 12.03
N VAL A 131 5.48 -11.37 12.18
CA VAL A 131 4.03 -11.60 12.11
C VAL A 131 3.61 -12.38 13.35
N TYR A 132 2.59 -11.90 14.07
CA TYR A 132 2.12 -12.60 15.27
C TYR A 132 1.17 -13.76 14.91
N GLU A 133 0.19 -13.51 14.05
CA GLU A 133 -0.74 -14.53 13.55
C GLU A 133 -0.87 -14.45 12.03
N MET A 134 -0.88 -15.62 11.36
CA MET A 134 -0.90 -15.72 9.91
C MET A 134 -1.92 -16.74 9.41
N CYS A 135 -2.79 -16.29 8.51
CA CYS A 135 -3.70 -17.13 7.74
C CYS A 135 -3.21 -17.21 6.29
N LEU A 136 -2.92 -18.43 5.83
CA LEU A 136 -2.51 -18.71 4.45
C LEU A 136 -3.68 -19.38 3.71
N ASN A 137 -4.25 -18.66 2.76
CA ASN A 137 -5.24 -19.21 1.83
C ASN A 137 -4.53 -19.48 0.49
N ASN A 138 -4.45 -20.76 0.10
CA ASN A 138 -3.88 -21.22 -1.16
C ASN A 138 -4.86 -21.04 -2.33
#